data_AF-A0A653CDS4-F1
#
_entry.id   AF-A0A653CDS4-F1
#
_cell.length_a   1.000
_cell.length_b   1.000
_cell.length_c   1.000
_cell.angle_alpha   90.00
_cell.angle_beta   90.00
_cell.angle_gamma   90.00
#
_symmetry.space_group_name_H-M   'P 1'
#
loop_
_entity.id
_entity.type
_entity.pdbx_description
1 polymer ?
#
loop_
_entity_poly.entity_id
_entity_poly.type
_entity_poly.pdbx_seq_one_letter_code
_entity_poly.pdbx_strand_id
1 'polypeptide(L)'
;MGIASNGKYIMTCSNKTDMVIWDLKGQKLAVVDTYLMNTTCAKLSPCGRFIVASGFTPEARVWEVIFKKSGEFQEVKQIKQLTLGGHSSGVYDVAFDVDSSHMATVSKDGTWRLFDTQVSYKLGQDAQCIKTGTYEQASSNALIALSPNAEVLAIASGADLYFYSTLTAKLDYTIENVYSDNITALLFDSTGKYLLTAGEKQIRVFHNVTGYRCAIEMAKLKLKEHQTSATKERLEKLIKESQEFLNTIEKK
;
A
#
# COMPACT_ATOMS: atom_id res chain seq x y z
N MET A 1 12.33 -9.76 -2.51
CA MET A 1 12.77 -9.55 -3.91
C MET A 1 11.60 -8.98 -4.68
N GLY A 2 11.84 -8.13 -5.68
CA GLY A 2 10.82 -7.65 -6.61
C GLY A 2 11.42 -7.41 -7.99
N ILE A 3 10.58 -7.45 -9.02
CA ILE A 3 10.96 -7.13 -10.41
C ILE A 3 10.21 -5.86 -10.81
N ALA A 4 10.92 -4.87 -11.35
CA ALA A 4 10.30 -3.60 -11.74
C ALA A 4 9.35 -3.80 -12.92
N SER A 5 8.16 -3.21 -12.85
CA SER A 5 7.13 -3.30 -13.89
C SER A 5 7.56 -2.74 -15.25
N ASN A 6 8.55 -1.84 -15.26
CA ASN A 6 9.18 -1.32 -16.47
C ASN A 6 10.18 -2.29 -17.12
N GLY A 7 10.43 -3.46 -16.52
CA GLY A 7 11.33 -4.48 -17.05
C GLY A 7 12.80 -4.06 -17.08
N LYS A 8 13.23 -3.08 -16.28
CA LYS A 8 14.61 -2.58 -16.32
C LYS A 8 15.53 -3.14 -15.25
N TYR A 9 14.98 -3.54 -14.11
CA TYR A 9 15.79 -4.01 -12.98
C TYR A 9 15.04 -4.96 -12.05
N ILE A 10 15.81 -5.69 -11.27
CA ILE A 10 15.36 -6.51 -10.15
C ILE A 10 15.91 -5.87 -8.86
N MET A 11 15.12 -5.92 -7.80
CA MET A 11 15.52 -5.51 -6.46
C MET A 11 15.55 -6.71 -5.53
N THR A 12 16.65 -6.87 -4.79
CA THR A 12 16.72 -7.76 -3.63
C THR A 12 17.08 -6.94 -2.41
N CYS A 13 16.48 -7.24 -1.27
CA CYS A 13 16.82 -6.60 -0.01
C CYS A 13 17.03 -7.67 1.06
N SER A 14 18.09 -7.50 1.85
CA SER A 14 18.39 -8.36 3.00
C SER A 14 17.55 -7.96 4.21
N ASN A 15 17.57 -8.78 5.26
CA ASN A 15 17.01 -8.44 6.56
C ASN A 15 17.92 -7.52 7.40
N LYS A 16 19.11 -7.17 6.89
CA LYS A 16 20.01 -6.16 7.46
C LYS A 16 19.70 -4.82 6.80
N THR A 17 20.70 -4.16 6.21
CA THR A 17 20.50 -2.88 5.52
C THR A 17 20.86 -2.94 4.05
N ASP A 18 21.36 -4.07 3.55
CA ASP A 18 21.80 -4.16 2.15
C ASP A 18 20.60 -4.32 1.20
N MET A 19 20.46 -3.38 0.28
CA MET A 19 19.61 -3.47 -0.89
C MET A 19 20.49 -3.53 -2.15
N VAL A 20 20.19 -4.47 -3.04
CA VAL A 20 20.95 -4.68 -4.27
C VAL A 20 20.02 -4.57 -5.47
N ILE A 21 20.45 -3.78 -6.44
CA ILE A 21 19.78 -3.60 -7.73
C ILE A 21 20.54 -4.37 -8.79
N TRP A 22 19.80 -5.12 -9.60
CA TRP A 22 20.34 -5.98 -10.64
C TRP A 22 19.71 -5.63 -11.98
N ASP A 23 20.43 -5.84 -13.07
CA ASP A 23 19.79 -5.92 -14.38
C ASP A 23 19.04 -7.26 -14.52
N LEU A 24 18.29 -7.41 -15.61
CA LEU A 24 17.54 -8.65 -15.87
C LEU A 24 18.43 -9.85 -16.24
N LYS A 25 19.73 -9.62 -16.50
CA LYS A 25 20.72 -10.68 -16.77
C LYS A 25 21.41 -11.17 -15.50
N GLY A 26 21.09 -10.60 -14.35
CA GLY A 26 21.68 -10.93 -13.05
C GLY A 26 22.98 -10.19 -12.74
N GLN A 27 23.33 -9.16 -13.51
CA GLN A 27 24.47 -8.30 -13.22
C GLN A 27 24.09 -7.27 -12.15
N LYS A 28 24.97 -7.08 -11.18
CA LYS A 28 24.78 -6.10 -10.12
C LYS A 28 24.97 -4.68 -10.67
N LEU A 29 23.94 -3.86 -10.58
CA LEU A 29 23.96 -2.44 -10.98
C LEU A 29 24.36 -1.52 -9.82
N ALA A 30 23.83 -1.77 -8.62
CA ALA A 30 24.12 -0.97 -7.43
C ALA A 30 23.95 -1.76 -6.13
N VAL A 31 24.66 -1.32 -5.09
CA VAL A 31 24.41 -1.69 -3.69
C VAL A 31 24.10 -0.41 -2.93
N VAL A 32 23.01 -0.44 -2.17
CA VAL A 32 22.49 0.68 -1.40
C VAL A 32 22.33 0.22 0.03
N ASP A 33 22.94 0.96 0.96
CA ASP A 33 22.62 0.82 2.38
C ASP A 33 21.29 1.55 2.65
N THR A 34 20.29 0.82 3.13
CA THR A 34 18.99 1.38 3.47
C THR A 34 19.04 2.25 4.72
N TYR A 35 20.04 2.02 5.58
CA TYR A 35 20.21 2.65 6.90
C TYR A 35 18.97 2.52 7.80
N LEU A 36 18.28 1.38 7.71
CA LEU A 36 17.04 1.08 8.46
C LEU A 36 17.28 0.17 9.68
N MET A 37 18.55 -0.02 10.09
CA MET A 37 19.05 -1.01 11.06
C MET A 37 18.76 -2.46 10.65
N ASN A 38 17.48 -2.86 10.66
CA ASN A 38 16.99 -4.09 10.07
C ASN A 38 15.83 -3.75 9.15
N THR A 39 15.97 -4.08 7.87
CA THR A 39 14.90 -3.92 6.90
C THR A 39 13.83 -5.00 7.11
N THR A 40 12.61 -4.56 7.39
CA THR A 40 11.43 -5.40 7.57
C THR A 40 10.70 -5.62 6.25
N CYS A 41 10.70 -4.61 5.37
CA CYS A 41 10.03 -4.66 4.09
C CYS A 41 10.77 -3.82 3.04
N ALA A 42 10.75 -4.28 1.79
CA ALA A 42 11.11 -3.49 0.62
C ALA A 42 10.17 -3.80 -0.55
N LYS A 43 9.55 -2.78 -1.15
CA LYS A 43 8.61 -2.92 -2.28
C LYS A 43 8.95 -1.97 -3.41
N LEU A 44 8.65 -2.41 -4.63
CA LEU A 44 8.74 -1.60 -5.84
C LEU A 44 7.44 -0.85 -6.06
N SER A 45 7.52 0.39 -6.49
CA SER A 45 6.33 1.13 -6.91
C SER A 45 5.74 0.51 -8.18
N PRO A 46 4.41 0.52 -8.35
CA PRO A 46 3.76 0.04 -9.57
C PRO A 46 4.24 0.74 -10.85
N CYS A 47 4.64 2.02 -10.77
CA CYS A 47 5.27 2.72 -11.91
C CYS A 47 6.72 2.27 -12.22
N GLY A 48 7.31 1.37 -11.43
CA GLY A 48 8.63 0.80 -11.64
C GLY A 48 9.81 1.75 -11.41
N ARG A 49 9.54 2.97 -10.94
CA ARG A 49 10.55 4.02 -10.76
C ARG A 49 11.12 4.08 -9.35
N PHE A 50 10.30 3.79 -8.35
CA PHE A 50 10.68 3.95 -6.95
C PHE A 50 10.78 2.61 -6.23
N ILE A 51 11.63 2.60 -5.22
CA ILE A 51 11.72 1.56 -4.21
C ILE A 51 11.41 2.20 -2.87
N VAL A 52 10.57 1.56 -2.06
CA VAL A 52 10.43 1.92 -0.66
C VAL A 52 10.92 0.78 0.21
N ALA A 53 11.65 1.10 1.27
CA ALA A 53 12.01 0.17 2.31
C ALA A 53 11.69 0.74 3.70
N SER A 54 11.28 -0.15 4.60
CA SER A 54 10.96 0.14 5.99
C SER A 54 11.72 -0.81 6.92
N GLY A 55 11.82 -0.45 8.19
CA GLY A 55 12.59 -1.20 9.17
C GLY A 55 12.37 -0.72 10.59
N PHE A 56 13.40 -0.84 11.42
CA PHE A 56 13.32 -0.43 12.84
C PHE A 56 13.40 1.08 13.05
N THR A 57 13.49 1.87 11.99
CA THR A 57 13.45 3.32 12.02
C THR A 57 12.00 3.86 11.96
N PRO A 58 11.74 5.06 12.51
CA PRO A 58 10.41 5.70 12.53
C PRO A 58 9.91 6.20 11.17
N GLU A 59 10.55 5.79 10.08
CA GLU A 59 10.27 6.25 8.73
C GLU A 59 10.48 5.11 7.73
N ALA A 60 9.68 5.10 6.67
CA ALA A 60 9.98 4.35 5.46
C ALA A 60 10.66 5.26 4.45
N ARG A 61 11.77 4.79 3.88
CA ARG A 61 12.63 5.59 2.98
C ARG A 61 12.39 5.21 1.53
N VAL A 62 12.57 6.18 0.65
CA VAL A 62 12.29 6.04 -0.78
C VAL A 62 13.54 6.29 -1.60
N TRP A 63 13.78 5.43 -2.60
CA TRP A 63 14.84 5.57 -3.58
C TRP A 63 14.25 5.60 -4.99
N GLU A 64 14.85 6.41 -5.86
CA GLU A 64 14.59 6.40 -7.30
C GLU A 64 15.72 5.65 -8.01
N VAL A 65 15.36 4.70 -8.87
CA VAL A 65 16.31 4.04 -9.77
C VAL A 65 16.34 4.80 -11.08
N ILE A 66 17.42 5.53 -11.31
CA ILE A 66 17.54 6.49 -12.40
C ILE A 66 18.26 5.82 -13.58
N PHE A 67 17.64 5.94 -14.75
CA PHE A 67 18.21 5.52 -16.03
C PHE A 67 18.38 6.73 -16.94
N LYS A 68 19.43 6.74 -17.75
CA LYS A 68 19.61 7.73 -18.81
C LYS A 68 18.52 7.58 -19.87
N LYS A 69 18.37 8.59 -20.74
CA LYS A 69 17.51 8.50 -21.93
C LYS A 69 17.89 7.34 -22.86
N SER A 70 19.16 6.93 -22.87
CA SER A 70 19.65 5.77 -23.61
C SER A 70 19.15 4.42 -23.05
N GLY A 71 18.52 4.41 -21.87
CA GLY A 71 18.10 3.19 -21.19
C GLY A 71 19.17 2.56 -20.29
N GLU A 72 20.38 3.12 -20.27
CA GLU A 72 21.45 2.68 -19.37
C GLU A 72 21.17 3.08 -17.92
N PHE A 73 21.54 2.21 -16.98
CA PHE A 73 21.54 2.52 -15.56
C PHE A 73 22.46 3.71 -15.28
N GLN A 74 21.99 4.64 -14.46
CA GLN A 74 22.76 5.82 -14.04
C GLN A 74 23.14 5.73 -12.57
N GLU A 75 22.14 5.71 -11.69
CA GLU A 75 22.35 5.67 -10.24
C GLU A 75 21.08 5.24 -9.50
N VAL A 76 21.22 4.96 -8.20
CA VAL A 76 20.10 4.86 -7.26
C VAL A 76 20.23 5.99 -6.26
N LYS A 77 19.19 6.84 -6.16
CA LYS A 77 19.23 8.03 -5.31
C LYS A 77 18.12 8.00 -4.27
N GLN A 78 18.45 8.23 -3.00
CA GLN A 78 17.44 8.42 -1.96
C GLN A 78 16.70 9.75 -2.19
N ILE A 79 15.36 9.69 -2.20
CA ILE A 79 14.47 10.84 -2.36
C ILE A 79 13.92 11.22 -1.00
N LYS A 80 14.60 12.14 -0.30
CA LYS A 80 14.25 12.52 1.08
C LYS A 80 12.83 13.08 1.19
N GLN A 81 12.38 13.81 0.18
CA GLN A 81 11.04 14.39 0.10
C GLN A 81 9.91 13.36 0.09
N LEU A 82 10.19 12.13 -0.37
CA LEU A 82 9.21 11.05 -0.39
C LEU A 82 9.30 10.15 0.85
N THR A 83 10.16 10.49 1.82
CA THR A 83 10.28 9.73 3.08
C THR A 83 8.96 9.76 3.84
N LEU A 84 8.44 8.59 4.18
CA LEU A 84 7.17 8.42 4.87
C LEU A 84 7.42 8.40 6.39
N GLY A 85 7.50 9.58 6.97
CA GLY A 85 7.82 9.77 8.40
C GLY A 85 6.61 10.04 9.30
N GLY A 86 6.90 10.39 10.55
CA GLY A 86 5.92 10.75 11.57
C GLY A 86 5.51 9.61 12.51
N HIS A 87 6.00 8.39 12.29
CA HIS A 87 5.87 7.33 13.28
C HIS A 87 6.79 7.56 14.47
N SER A 88 6.46 6.99 15.62
CA SER A 88 7.30 7.04 16.83
C SER A 88 8.12 5.75 17.03
N SER A 89 7.90 4.74 16.19
CA SER A 89 8.59 3.44 16.23
C SER A 89 8.75 2.84 14.83
N GLY A 90 9.41 1.68 14.76
CA GLY A 90 9.72 0.99 13.52
C GLY A 90 8.51 0.72 12.63
N VAL A 91 8.67 0.96 11.33
CA VAL A 91 7.64 0.69 10.30
C VAL A 91 7.75 -0.78 9.86
N TYR A 92 6.67 -1.54 10.04
CA TYR A 92 6.65 -2.97 9.72
C TYR A 92 6.49 -3.23 8.23
N ASP A 93 5.52 -2.57 7.59
CA ASP A 93 5.20 -2.78 6.18
C ASP A 93 4.69 -1.49 5.53
N VAL A 94 4.73 -1.47 4.20
CA VAL A 94 4.35 -0.35 3.34
C VAL A 94 3.52 -0.86 2.17
N ALA A 95 2.53 -0.11 1.68
CA ALA A 95 1.76 -0.44 0.48
C ALA A 95 1.65 0.77 -0.47
N PHE A 96 1.45 0.48 -1.76
CA PHE A 96 1.18 1.46 -2.81
C PHE A 96 -0.24 1.30 -3.34
N ASP A 97 -0.82 2.39 -3.86
CA ASP A 97 -1.93 2.31 -4.80
C ASP A 97 -1.43 2.01 -6.23
N VAL A 98 -2.34 1.77 -7.18
CA VAL A 98 -1.96 1.34 -8.53
C VAL A 98 -1.21 2.42 -9.31
N ASP A 99 -1.52 3.70 -9.07
CA ASP A 99 -0.93 4.83 -9.78
C ASP A 99 0.33 5.37 -9.11
N SER A 100 0.75 4.78 -7.98
CA SER A 100 1.84 5.30 -7.12
C SER A 100 1.61 6.73 -6.62
N SER A 101 0.35 7.15 -6.52
CA SER A 101 -0.07 8.47 -6.03
C SER A 101 -0.28 8.48 -4.53
N HIS A 102 -0.52 7.31 -3.93
CA HIS A 102 -0.65 7.14 -2.49
C HIS A 102 0.22 6.00 -1.98
N MET A 103 0.65 6.17 -0.73
CA MET A 103 1.39 5.16 0.00
C MET A 103 0.85 5.02 1.41
N ALA A 104 0.79 3.79 1.91
CA ALA A 104 0.36 3.51 3.28
C ALA A 104 1.46 2.81 4.07
N THR A 105 1.59 3.12 5.36
CA THR A 105 2.54 2.48 6.28
C THR A 105 1.82 1.95 7.50
N VAL A 106 2.31 0.84 8.07
CA VAL A 106 1.88 0.31 9.37
C VAL A 106 3.09 0.15 10.28
N SER A 107 2.95 0.57 11.54
CA SER A 107 4.08 0.71 12.47
C SER A 107 3.88 0.00 13.79
N LYS A 108 5.00 -0.30 14.45
CA LYS A 108 5.07 -0.76 15.84
C LYS A 108 4.47 0.22 16.84
N ASP A 109 4.32 1.49 16.47
CA ASP A 109 3.68 2.48 17.34
C ASP A 109 2.15 2.33 17.46
N GLY A 110 1.56 1.34 16.77
CA GLY A 110 0.12 1.08 16.79
C GLY A 110 -0.69 1.94 15.83
N THR A 111 -0.01 2.69 14.96
CA THR A 111 -0.65 3.52 13.96
C THR A 111 -0.37 3.02 12.55
N TRP A 112 -1.32 3.31 11.67
CA TRP A 112 -1.11 3.31 10.24
C TRP A 112 -1.25 4.75 9.72
N ARG A 113 -0.54 5.06 8.64
CA ARG A 113 -0.57 6.36 7.98
C ARG A 113 -0.78 6.18 6.49
N LEU A 114 -1.52 7.11 5.90
CA LEU A 114 -1.71 7.23 4.46
C LEU A 114 -1.10 8.56 4.00
N PHE A 115 -0.32 8.50 2.94
CA PHE A 115 0.41 9.63 2.38
C PHE A 115 -0.03 9.89 0.94
N ASP A 116 -0.14 11.16 0.60
CA ASP A 116 -0.11 11.63 -0.78
C ASP A 116 1.36 11.73 -1.21
N THR A 117 1.70 10.96 -2.24
CA THR A 117 3.04 10.90 -2.84
C THR A 117 3.09 11.52 -4.23
N GLN A 118 1.99 12.09 -4.73
CA GLN A 118 1.94 12.84 -5.98
C GLN A 118 2.47 14.26 -5.80
N VAL A 119 3.73 14.36 -5.37
CA VAL A 119 4.39 15.63 -5.06
C VAL A 119 5.51 15.92 -6.04
N SER A 120 5.75 17.20 -6.29
CA SER A 120 6.92 17.64 -7.06
C SER A 120 8.18 17.57 -6.20
N TYR A 121 8.64 16.35 -5.87
CA TYR A 121 9.81 16.13 -5.01
C TYR A 121 11.09 16.77 -5.57
N LYS A 122 11.19 16.93 -6.90
CA LYS A 122 12.30 17.65 -7.55
C LYS A 122 12.30 19.16 -7.28
N LEU A 123 11.13 19.72 -6.96
CA LEU A 123 10.96 21.11 -6.53
C LEU A 123 10.99 21.24 -5.00
N GLY A 124 11.30 20.16 -4.28
CA GLY A 124 11.39 20.16 -2.81
C GLY A 124 10.04 20.00 -2.10
N GLN A 125 8.98 19.60 -2.80
CA GLN A 125 7.70 19.29 -2.13
C GLN A 125 7.77 17.91 -1.46
N ASP A 126 7.45 17.88 -0.16
CA ASP A 126 7.44 16.66 0.65
C ASP A 126 6.10 15.92 0.55
N ALA A 127 6.16 14.59 0.61
CA ALA A 127 4.98 13.73 0.74
C ALA A 127 4.19 14.09 2.00
N GLN A 128 2.87 14.16 1.87
CA GLN A 128 2.00 14.65 2.93
C GLN A 128 1.21 13.51 3.55
N CYS A 129 1.26 13.38 4.89
CA CYS A 129 0.41 12.44 5.60
C CYS A 129 -1.03 12.99 5.59
N ILE A 130 -1.92 12.35 4.82
CA ILE A 130 -3.31 12.79 4.67
C ILE A 130 -4.23 12.17 5.70
N LYS A 131 -3.90 10.97 6.21
CA LYS A 131 -4.67 10.27 7.25
C LYS A 131 -3.78 9.47 8.18
N THR A 132 -4.23 9.36 9.42
CA THR A 132 -3.64 8.49 10.44
C THR A 132 -4.78 7.78 11.14
N GLY A 133 -4.61 6.48 11.40
CA GLY A 133 -5.52 5.70 12.23
C GLY A 133 -4.74 4.76 13.13
N THR A 134 -5.44 4.16 14.09
CA THR A 134 -4.87 3.15 15.00
C THR A 134 -5.35 1.75 14.61
N TYR A 135 -4.55 0.74 14.94
CA TYR A 135 -4.93 -0.66 14.77
C TYR A 135 -4.63 -1.47 16.03
N GLU A 136 -5.31 -2.60 16.17
CA GLU A 136 -5.07 -3.51 17.29
C GLU A 136 -3.81 -4.33 17.03
N GLN A 137 -2.83 -4.16 17.92
CA GLN A 137 -1.51 -4.77 17.77
C GLN A 137 -1.51 -6.20 18.32
N ALA A 138 -1.07 -7.14 17.48
CA ALA A 138 -0.67 -8.47 17.89
C ALA A 138 0.81 -8.49 18.28
N SER A 139 1.30 -9.65 18.73
CA SER A 139 2.71 -9.85 19.05
C SER A 139 3.62 -9.90 17.81
N SER A 140 3.07 -10.17 16.63
CA SER A 140 3.80 -10.24 15.36
C SER A 140 3.83 -8.91 14.62
N ASN A 141 4.74 -8.76 13.66
CA ASN A 141 4.74 -7.61 12.75
C ASN A 141 3.44 -7.59 11.94
N ALA A 142 2.81 -6.42 11.84
CA ALA A 142 1.62 -6.24 11.02
C ALA A 142 1.97 -6.12 9.53
N LEU A 143 1.05 -6.55 8.67
CA LEU A 143 1.12 -6.36 7.22
C LEU A 143 0.08 -5.33 6.78
N ILE A 144 0.36 -4.61 5.69
CA ILE A 144 -0.57 -3.63 5.14
C ILE A 144 -0.77 -3.82 3.64
N ALA A 145 -2.01 -3.67 3.20
CA ALA A 145 -2.38 -3.60 1.79
C ALA A 145 -3.29 -2.38 1.57
N LEU A 146 -3.02 -1.66 0.48
CA LEU A 146 -3.84 -0.54 0.02
C LEU A 146 -4.59 -0.98 -1.23
N SER A 147 -5.88 -0.68 -1.32
CA SER A 147 -6.64 -0.98 -2.52
C SER A 147 -6.11 -0.20 -3.72
N PRO A 148 -6.27 -0.68 -4.96
CA PRO A 148 -5.74 -0.03 -6.16
C PRO A 148 -6.13 1.44 -6.29
N ASN A 149 -7.34 1.80 -5.84
CA ASN A 149 -7.89 3.17 -5.85
C ASN A 149 -7.62 3.96 -4.56
N ALA A 150 -6.83 3.43 -3.63
CA ALA A 150 -6.51 4.01 -2.31
C ALA A 150 -7.71 4.30 -1.40
N GLU A 151 -8.90 3.73 -1.65
CA GLU A 151 -10.11 3.96 -0.83
C GLU A 151 -10.20 3.03 0.40
N VAL A 152 -9.52 1.88 0.36
CA VAL A 152 -9.55 0.87 1.42
C VAL A 152 -8.14 0.50 1.83
N LEU A 153 -7.91 0.45 3.13
CA LEU A 153 -6.67 0.00 3.72
C LEU A 153 -6.97 -1.25 4.55
N ALA A 154 -6.29 -2.35 4.25
CA ALA A 154 -6.38 -3.60 4.99
C ALA A 154 -5.10 -3.79 5.81
N ILE A 155 -5.25 -4.16 7.08
CA ILE A 155 -4.15 -4.52 7.97
C ILE A 155 -4.35 -5.95 8.44
N ALA A 156 -3.28 -6.75 8.37
CA ALA A 156 -3.23 -8.03 9.06
C ALA A 156 -2.38 -7.89 10.32
N SER A 157 -2.94 -8.27 11.46
CA SER A 157 -2.26 -8.23 12.77
C SER A 157 -2.46 -9.59 13.43
N GLY A 158 -1.39 -10.40 13.50
CA GLY A 158 -1.50 -11.80 13.88
C GLY A 158 -2.36 -12.59 12.88
N ALA A 159 -3.41 -13.24 13.39
CA ALA A 159 -4.37 -14.02 12.62
C ALA A 159 -5.57 -13.20 12.10
N ASP A 160 -5.67 -11.92 12.48
CA ASP A 160 -6.85 -11.10 12.26
C ASP A 160 -6.66 -10.10 11.12
N LEU A 161 -7.76 -9.78 10.44
CA LEU A 161 -7.83 -8.77 9.39
C LEU A 161 -8.69 -7.59 9.81
N TYR A 162 -8.20 -6.39 9.53
CA TYR A 162 -8.86 -5.12 9.84
C TYR A 162 -9.01 -4.33 8.54
N PHE A 163 -10.22 -3.84 8.26
CA PHE A 163 -10.50 -3.03 7.08
C PHE A 163 -10.85 -1.60 7.47
N TYR A 164 -10.13 -0.64 6.91
CA TYR A 164 -10.31 0.78 7.17
C TYR A 164 -10.75 1.50 5.90
N SER A 165 -11.67 2.45 6.07
CA SER A 165 -11.96 3.46 5.06
C SER A 165 -10.86 4.53 5.11
N THR A 166 -10.17 4.77 4.01
CA THR A 166 -9.16 5.84 3.95
C THR A 166 -9.78 7.22 3.93
N LEU A 167 -11.04 7.35 3.48
CA LEU A 167 -11.78 8.60 3.52
C LEU A 167 -11.98 9.09 4.96
N THR A 168 -12.47 8.19 5.83
CA THR A 168 -12.87 8.53 7.20
C THR A 168 -11.82 8.19 8.25
N ALA A 169 -10.80 7.39 7.89
CA ALA A 169 -9.83 6.77 8.80
C ALA A 169 -10.45 5.92 9.91
N LYS A 170 -11.68 5.43 9.70
CA LYS A 170 -12.39 4.56 10.64
C LYS A 170 -12.28 3.10 10.20
N LEU A 171 -12.23 2.23 11.21
CA LEU A 171 -12.41 0.79 11.04
C LEU A 171 -13.86 0.53 10.58
N ASP A 172 -14.01 -0.22 9.49
CA ASP A 172 -15.30 -0.63 8.94
C ASP A 172 -15.73 -1.97 9.56
N TYR A 173 -14.88 -3.00 9.44
CA TYR A 173 -15.08 -4.29 10.11
C TYR A 173 -13.77 -5.06 10.29
N THR A 174 -13.84 -6.12 11.09
CA THR A 174 -12.76 -7.08 11.34
C THR A 174 -13.16 -8.48 10.87
N ILE A 175 -12.19 -9.29 10.50
CA ILE A 175 -12.33 -10.73 10.35
C ILE A 175 -11.32 -11.36 11.29
N GLU A 176 -11.81 -11.94 12.38
CA GLU A 176 -10.98 -12.58 13.39
C GLU A 176 -10.66 -14.03 13.01
N ASN A 177 -9.51 -14.53 13.48
CA ASN A 177 -9.10 -15.92 13.33
C ASN A 177 -9.15 -16.41 11.88
N VAL A 178 -8.62 -15.59 10.96
CA VAL A 178 -8.52 -15.96 9.53
C VAL A 178 -7.63 -17.18 9.36
N TYR A 179 -6.65 -17.35 10.23
CA TYR A 179 -5.87 -18.57 10.39
C TYR A 179 -5.71 -18.84 11.90
N SER A 180 -5.19 -20.01 12.29
CA SER A 180 -4.77 -20.26 13.68
C SER A 180 -3.39 -19.66 14.00
N ASP A 181 -2.59 -19.37 12.98
CA ASP A 181 -1.30 -18.65 13.08
C ASP A 181 -1.32 -17.34 12.26
N ASN A 182 -0.20 -16.63 12.21
CA ASN A 182 -0.09 -15.33 11.59
C ASN A 182 -0.33 -15.34 10.08
N ILE A 183 -1.00 -14.29 9.59
CA ILE A 183 -1.07 -13.99 8.16
C ILE A 183 0.32 -13.58 7.68
N THR A 184 0.79 -14.22 6.61
CA THR A 184 2.14 -14.06 6.06
C THR A 184 2.20 -13.24 4.77
N ALA A 185 1.06 -13.07 4.08
CA ALA A 185 0.94 -12.20 2.92
C ALA A 185 -0.46 -11.60 2.84
N LEU A 186 -0.54 -10.36 2.35
CA LEU A 186 -1.78 -9.57 2.25
C LEU A 186 -1.72 -8.72 0.98
N LEU A 187 -2.66 -8.93 0.04
CA LEU A 187 -2.67 -8.25 -1.26
C LEU A 187 -4.10 -8.04 -1.77
N PHE A 188 -4.38 -6.87 -2.34
CA PHE A 188 -5.57 -6.69 -3.17
C PHE A 188 -5.32 -7.19 -4.59
N ASP A 189 -6.37 -7.67 -5.26
CA ASP A 189 -6.33 -7.87 -6.71
C ASP A 189 -6.27 -6.51 -7.44
N SER A 190 -5.89 -6.52 -8.72
CA SER A 190 -5.73 -5.30 -9.52
C SER A 190 -7.03 -4.51 -9.70
N THR A 191 -8.20 -5.13 -9.55
CA THR A 191 -9.50 -4.45 -9.62
C THR A 191 -9.98 -3.93 -8.27
N GLY A 192 -9.37 -4.37 -7.16
CA GLY A 192 -9.75 -4.01 -5.80
C GLY A 192 -11.03 -4.70 -5.30
N LYS A 193 -11.55 -5.69 -6.02
CA LYS A 193 -12.75 -6.46 -5.65
C LYS A 193 -12.47 -7.53 -4.60
N TYR A 194 -11.24 -8.02 -4.55
CA TYR A 194 -10.82 -9.12 -3.69
C TYR A 194 -9.56 -8.76 -2.90
N LEU A 195 -9.53 -9.22 -1.65
CA LEU A 195 -8.34 -9.27 -0.83
C LEU A 195 -7.89 -10.73 -0.70
N LEU A 196 -6.62 -10.99 -0.96
CA LEU A 196 -5.98 -12.28 -0.85
C LEU A 196 -5.10 -12.28 0.41
N THR A 197 -5.21 -13.35 1.20
CA THR A 197 -4.33 -13.60 2.33
C THR A 197 -3.65 -14.95 2.20
N ALA A 198 -2.43 -15.08 2.70
CA ALA A 198 -1.73 -16.36 2.80
C ALA A 198 -1.37 -16.67 4.27
N GLY A 199 -1.63 -17.90 4.69
CA GLY A 199 -1.32 -18.43 6.01
C GLY A 199 -1.52 -19.93 6.01
N GLU A 200 -0.81 -20.66 6.88
CA GLU A 200 -1.02 -22.12 7.09
C GLU A 200 -1.01 -22.98 5.82
N LYS A 201 -0.16 -22.62 4.85
CA LYS A 201 -0.07 -23.29 3.54
C LYS A 201 -1.35 -23.16 2.68
N GLN A 202 -2.23 -22.21 3.01
CA GLN A 202 -3.44 -21.91 2.27
C GLN A 202 -3.46 -20.45 1.84
N ILE A 203 -4.28 -20.18 0.82
CA ILE A 203 -4.65 -18.83 0.40
C ILE A 203 -6.15 -18.70 0.58
N ARG A 204 -6.58 -17.66 1.30
CA ARG A 204 -7.98 -17.28 1.43
C ARG A 204 -8.24 -16.01 0.63
N VAL A 205 -9.43 -15.94 0.03
CA VAL A 205 -9.84 -14.83 -0.81
C VAL A 205 -11.13 -14.25 -0.25
N PHE A 206 -11.14 -12.95 0.03
CA PHE A 206 -12.26 -12.22 0.62
C PHE A 206 -12.79 -11.19 -0.37
N HIS A 207 -14.10 -11.00 -0.40
CA HIS A 207 -14.68 -9.85 -1.09
C HIS A 207 -14.32 -8.56 -0.34
N ASN A 208 -13.91 -7.52 -1.07
CA ASN A 208 -13.64 -6.20 -0.51
C ASN A 208 -14.96 -5.45 -0.22
N VAL A 209 -15.70 -5.88 0.80
CA VAL A 209 -16.98 -5.28 1.21
C VAL A 209 -16.82 -3.78 1.54
N THR A 210 -15.72 -3.41 2.20
CA THR A 210 -15.39 -2.01 2.52
C THR A 210 -15.23 -1.16 1.27
N GLY A 211 -14.72 -1.74 0.17
CA GLY A 211 -14.60 -1.06 -1.12
C GLY A 211 -15.95 -0.63 -1.67
N TYR A 212 -16.97 -1.49 -1.60
CA TYR A 212 -18.33 -1.14 -2.03
C TYR A 212 -18.93 -0.04 -1.14
N ARG A 213 -18.74 -0.11 0.18
CA ARG A 213 -19.20 0.92 1.13
C ARG A 213 -18.54 2.27 0.86
N CYS A 214 -17.22 2.29 0.70
CA CYS A 214 -16.44 3.49 0.39
C CYS A 214 -16.85 4.08 -0.98
N ALA A 215 -17.03 3.24 -1.99
CA ALA A 215 -17.47 3.67 -3.32
C ALA A 215 -18.84 4.36 -3.27
N ILE A 216 -19.79 3.83 -2.49
CA ILE A 216 -21.10 4.47 -2.29
C ILE A 216 -20.96 5.83 -1.59
N GLU A 217 -20.17 5.91 -0.52
CA GLU A 217 -19.96 7.16 0.23
C GLU A 217 -19.31 8.23 -0.65
N MET A 218 -18.25 7.88 -1.37
CA MET A 218 -17.56 8.75 -2.30
C MET A 218 -18.45 9.21 -3.45
N ALA A 219 -19.24 8.30 -4.03
CA ALA A 219 -20.18 8.65 -5.09
C ALA A 219 -21.25 9.62 -4.60
N LYS A 220 -21.79 9.41 -3.40
CA LYS A 220 -22.77 10.32 -2.77
C LYS A 220 -22.17 11.70 -2.49
N LEU A 221 -20.90 11.78 -2.09
CA LEU A 221 -20.21 13.07 -1.92
C LEU A 221 -20.06 13.80 -3.25
N LYS A 222 -19.58 13.12 -4.29
CA LYS A 222 -19.41 13.70 -5.63
C LYS A 222 -20.72 14.15 -6.27
N LEU A 223 -21.83 13.47 -5.98
CA LEU A 223 -23.17 13.84 -6.45
C LEU A 223 -23.70 15.15 -5.85
N LYS A 224 -23.16 15.61 -4.71
CA LYS A 224 -23.52 16.91 -4.11
C LYS A 224 -22.85 18.09 -4.82
N GLU A 225 -21.80 17.84 -5.57
CA GLU A 225 -21.07 18.84 -6.34
C GLU A 225 -21.70 19.03 -7.73
N HIS A 226 -21.28 20.08 -8.44
CA HIS A 226 -21.74 20.28 -9.81
C HIS A 226 -21.12 19.22 -10.73
N GLN A 227 -21.97 18.37 -11.30
CA GLN A 227 -21.57 17.28 -12.19
C GLN A 227 -22.37 17.35 -13.49
N THR A 228 -21.77 16.86 -14.58
CA THR A 228 -22.49 16.68 -15.84
C THR A 228 -23.55 15.57 -15.71
N SER A 229 -24.57 15.59 -16.58
CA SER A 229 -25.65 14.57 -16.56
C SER A 229 -25.08 13.15 -16.66
N ALA A 230 -24.14 12.93 -17.58
CA ALA A 230 -23.51 11.63 -17.78
C ALA A 230 -22.74 11.15 -16.54
N THR A 231 -22.02 12.04 -15.85
CA THR A 231 -21.31 11.68 -14.61
C THR A 231 -22.29 11.32 -13.50
N LYS A 232 -23.38 12.07 -13.39
CA LYS A 232 -24.44 11.81 -12.41
C LYS A 232 -25.06 10.42 -12.60
N GLU A 233 -25.46 10.09 -13.82
CA GLU A 233 -26.01 8.76 -14.17
C GLU A 233 -25.03 7.63 -13.83
N ARG A 234 -23.74 7.81 -14.12
CA ARG A 234 -22.70 6.82 -13.80
C ARG A 234 -22.55 6.61 -12.29
N LEU A 235 -22.56 7.68 -11.50
CA LEU A 235 -22.46 7.61 -10.04
C LEU A 235 -23.69 6.96 -9.42
N GLU A 236 -24.89 7.31 -9.88
CA GLU A 236 -26.14 6.70 -9.43
C GLU A 236 -26.19 5.19 -9.75
N LYS A 237 -25.76 4.80 -10.96
CA LYS A 237 -25.64 3.39 -11.34
C LYS A 237 -24.64 2.64 -10.44
N LEU A 238 -23.48 3.22 -10.18
CA LEU A 238 -22.46 2.62 -9.29
C LEU A 238 -23.02 2.41 -7.87
N ILE A 239 -23.73 3.40 -7.33
CA ILE A 239 -24.37 3.29 -6.01
C ILE A 239 -25.36 2.15 -5.99
N LYS A 240 -26.24 2.08 -6.99
CA LYS A 240 -27.26 1.03 -7.10
C LYS A 240 -26.64 -0.37 -7.16
N GLU A 241 -25.69 -0.59 -8.07
CA GLU A 241 -25.02 -1.89 -8.24
C GLU A 241 -24.26 -2.30 -6.96
N SER A 242 -23.60 -1.36 -6.30
CA SER A 242 -22.88 -1.63 -5.05
C SER A 242 -23.82 -1.98 -3.90
N GLN A 243 -24.97 -1.31 -3.81
CA GLN A 243 -26.01 -1.62 -2.81
C GLN A 243 -26.66 -2.99 -3.06
N GLU A 244 -26.96 -3.31 -4.32
CA GLU A 244 -27.49 -4.63 -4.69
C GLU A 244 -26.52 -5.75 -4.30
N PHE A 245 -25.22 -5.57 -4.55
CA PHE A 245 -24.21 -6.52 -4.14
C PHE A 245 -24.14 -6.70 -2.62
N LEU A 246 -24.11 -5.60 -1.86
CA LEU A 246 -24.08 -5.64 -0.39
C LEU A 246 -25.30 -6.36 0.19
N ASN A 247 -26.50 -6.06 -0.32
CA ASN A 247 -27.74 -6.73 0.07
C ASN A 247 -27.72 -8.23 -0.23
N THR A 248 -26.93 -8.68 -1.21
CA THR A 248 -26.81 -10.10 -1.57
C THR A 248 -25.88 -10.84 -0.61
N ILE A 249 -24.86 -10.17 -0.07
CA ILE A 249 -23.96 -10.72 0.94
C ILE A 249 -24.66 -10.83 2.30
N GLU A 250 -25.42 -9.81 2.71
CA GLU A 250 -26.11 -9.81 4.02
C GLU A 250 -27.20 -10.88 4.16
N LYS A 251 -27.68 -11.44 3.04
CA LYS A 251 -28.70 -12.49 3.02
C LYS A 251 -28.14 -13.93 3.10
N LYS A 252 -26.82 -14.11 3.03
CA LYS A 252 -26.15 -15.41 3.10
C LYS A 252 -25.49 -15.62 4.46
#